data_AF-A0A2D4HF38-F1
#
_entry.id   AF-A0A2D4HF38-F1
#
_cell.length_a   1.000
_cell.length_b   1.000
_cell.length_c   1.000
_cell.angle_alpha   90.00
_cell.angle_beta   90.00
_cell.angle_gamma   90.00
#
_symmetry.space_group_name_H-M   'P 1'
#
loop_
_entity.id
_entity.type
_entity.pdbx_description
1 polymer ?
#
loop_
_entity_poly.entity_id
_entity_poly.type
_entity_poly.pdbx_seq_one_letter_code
_entity_poly.pdbx_strand_id
1 'polypeptide(L)'
;MIDLYNEALQMCQNTEDVDRGIHNAYTQGTDRPAANKELQADLAPNVDYKILATIISERLKKILSKIIHSDQNGFLPNRQMKTNTRLIMDVLECYEMHPSKPMVLMFLDAQNAFDNLNWNQLTNMKFGENGTY
;
A
#
# COMPACT_ATOMS: atom_id res chain seq x y z
N MET A 1 9.71 -5.20 -18.63
CA MET A 1 9.25 -3.79 -18.54
C MET A 1 10.21 -2.87 -19.28
N ILE A 2 11.50 -2.84 -18.93
CA ILE A 2 12.50 -2.03 -19.66
C ILE A 2 12.71 -2.54 -21.10
N ASP A 3 12.74 -3.86 -21.31
CA ASP A 3 12.95 -4.43 -22.65
C ASP A 3 11.77 -4.18 -23.61
N LEU A 4 10.53 -4.31 -23.10
CA LEU A 4 9.29 -3.99 -23.83
C LEU A 4 9.17 -2.49 -24.18
N TYR A 5 9.67 -1.61 -23.31
CA TYR A 5 9.72 -0.17 -23.57
C TYR A 5 10.71 0.16 -24.68
N ASN A 6 11.87 -0.48 -24.68
CA ASN A 6 12.91 -0.29 -25.70
C ASN A 6 12.50 -0.87 -27.06
N GLU A 7 11.78 -1.99 -27.07
CA GLU A 7 11.24 -2.60 -28.29
C GLU A 7 10.12 -1.73 -28.91
N ALA A 8 9.22 -1.18 -28.07
CA ALA A 8 8.19 -0.25 -28.53
C ALA A 8 8.79 1.04 -29.12
N LEU A 9 9.86 1.57 -28.52
CA LEU A 9 10.58 2.73 -29.04
C LEU A 9 11.25 2.49 -30.40
N GLN A 10 11.73 1.27 -30.67
CA GLN A 10 12.34 0.93 -31.97
C GLN A 10 11.32 0.83 -33.11
N MET A 11 10.05 0.56 -32.80
CA MET A 11 8.99 0.43 -33.80
C MET A 11 8.29 1.76 -34.14
N CYS A 12 8.59 2.84 -33.43
CA CYS A 12 7.91 4.12 -33.59
C CYS A 12 8.69 5.08 -34.49
N GLN A 13 8.04 5.61 -35.53
CA GLN A 13 8.64 6.60 -36.44
C GLN A 13 8.25 8.04 -36.06
N ASN A 14 7.08 8.24 -35.44
CA ASN A 14 6.54 9.55 -35.04
C ASN A 14 5.95 9.51 -33.62
N THR A 15 5.75 10.69 -33.00
CA THR A 15 5.30 10.83 -31.60
C THR A 15 3.93 10.20 -31.31
N GLU A 16 3.00 10.23 -32.27
CA GLU A 16 1.68 9.60 -32.12
C GLU A 16 1.77 8.06 -32.09
N ASP A 17 2.75 7.49 -32.77
CA ASP A 17 2.99 6.04 -32.76
C ASP A 17 3.60 5.59 -31.43
N VAL A 18 4.36 6.46 -30.75
CA VAL A 18 4.90 6.20 -29.40
C VAL A 18 3.78 6.07 -28.38
N ASP A 19 2.82 7.00 -28.37
CA ASP A 19 1.68 6.94 -27.46
C ASP A 19 0.81 5.70 -27.72
N ARG A 20 0.61 5.36 -28.99
CA ARG A 20 -0.15 4.16 -29.37
C ARG A 20 0.61 2.87 -29.04
N GLY A 21 1.93 2.87 -29.21
CA GLY A 21 2.83 1.76 -28.87
C GLY A 21 2.87 1.48 -27.36
N ILE A 22 2.96 2.53 -26.55
CA ILE A 22 2.90 2.42 -25.07
C ILE A 22 1.52 1.88 -24.66
N HIS A 23 0.43 2.43 -25.19
CA HIS A 23 -0.93 1.94 -24.92
C HIS A 23 -1.11 0.45 -25.27
N ASN A 24 -0.56 0.03 -26.41
CA ASN A 24 -0.62 -1.36 -26.87
C ASN A 24 0.27 -2.32 -26.05
N ALA A 25 1.44 -1.87 -25.60
CA ALA A 25 2.31 -2.68 -24.74
C ALA A 25 1.67 -2.96 -23.37
N TYR A 26 0.91 -2.00 -22.82
CA TYR A 26 0.12 -2.21 -21.61
C TYR A 26 -1.03 -3.22 -21.80
N THR A 27 -1.61 -3.29 -23.00
CA THR A 27 -2.72 -4.21 -23.29
C THR A 27 -2.24 -5.63 -23.67
N GLN A 28 -1.10 -5.78 -24.34
CA GLN A 28 -0.55 -7.09 -24.70
C GLN A 28 0.06 -7.87 -23.51
N GLY A 29 0.48 -7.18 -22.43
CA GLY A 29 0.87 -7.85 -21.18
C GLY A 29 -0.28 -8.53 -20.42
N THR A 30 -1.51 -8.48 -20.96
CA THR A 30 -2.73 -9.02 -20.35
C THR A 30 -3.39 -10.11 -21.19
N ASP A 31 -2.63 -11.14 -21.58
CA ASP A 31 -3.21 -12.41 -22.03
C ASP A 31 -3.81 -13.17 -20.84
N ARG A 32 -4.94 -12.67 -20.34
CA ARG A 32 -5.87 -13.40 -19.48
C ARG A 32 -7.20 -13.57 -20.22
N PRO A 33 -7.84 -14.75 -20.11
CA PRO A 33 -9.05 -15.07 -20.84
C PRO A 33 -10.16 -14.04 -20.57
N ALA A 34 -10.91 -13.73 -21.63
CA ALA A 34 -11.80 -12.59 -21.78
C ALA A 34 -12.95 -12.45 -20.74
N ALA A 35 -13.16 -13.44 -19.87
CA ALA A 35 -14.21 -13.41 -18.84
C ALA A 35 -13.88 -12.54 -17.60
N ASN A 36 -12.63 -12.13 -17.41
CA ASN A 36 -12.20 -11.27 -16.30
C ASN A 36 -11.87 -9.82 -16.71
N LYS A 37 -12.18 -9.42 -17.95
CA LYS A 37 -11.86 -8.08 -18.47
C LYS A 37 -12.83 -6.98 -17.98
N GLU A 38 -14.06 -7.32 -17.60
CA GLU A 38 -15.05 -6.31 -17.16
C GLU A 38 -14.85 -5.82 -15.72
N LEU A 39 -14.13 -6.56 -14.87
CA LEU A 39 -13.95 -6.21 -13.44
C LEU A 39 -12.61 -5.55 -13.08
N GLN A 40 -11.67 -5.41 -14.03
CA GLN A 40 -10.32 -4.88 -13.72
C GLN A 40 -9.90 -3.66 -14.56
N ALA A 41 -10.72 -3.21 -15.52
CA ALA A 41 -10.37 -2.07 -16.38
C ALA A 41 -10.53 -0.68 -15.70
N ASP A 42 -11.29 -0.57 -14.61
CA ASP A 42 -11.62 0.71 -13.97
C ASP A 42 -10.63 1.16 -12.87
N LEU A 43 -9.56 0.39 -12.59
CA LEU A 43 -8.70 0.57 -11.40
C LEU A 43 -7.36 1.28 -11.67
N ALA A 44 -7.13 1.83 -12.87
CA ALA A 44 -5.97 2.68 -13.11
C ALA A 44 -6.38 4.14 -12.88
N PRO A 45 -6.23 4.70 -11.66
CA PRO A 45 -6.58 6.10 -11.45
C PRO A 45 -5.71 6.99 -12.34
N ASN A 46 -6.32 8.09 -12.81
CA ASN A 46 -5.63 9.15 -13.55
C ASN A 46 -4.29 9.50 -12.86
N VAL A 47 -3.25 9.76 -13.66
CA VAL A 47 -1.94 10.21 -13.20
C VAL A 47 -2.06 11.35 -12.19
N ASP A 48 -2.98 12.29 -12.41
CA ASP A 48 -3.26 13.41 -11.48
C ASP A 48 -3.69 12.92 -10.09
N TYR A 49 -4.56 11.90 -10.04
CA TYR A 49 -5.00 11.30 -8.78
C TYR A 49 -3.84 10.61 -8.06
N LYS A 50 -2.95 9.92 -8.80
CA LYS A 50 -1.76 9.29 -8.20
C LYS A 50 -0.80 10.31 -7.62
N ILE A 51 -0.60 11.44 -8.30
CA ILE A 51 0.21 12.56 -7.81
C ILE A 51 -0.40 13.10 -6.51
N LEU A 52 -1.70 13.41 -6.53
CA LEU A 52 -2.40 13.93 -5.35
C LEU A 52 -2.35 12.94 -4.16
N ALA A 53 -2.66 11.67 -4.41
CA ALA A 53 -2.62 10.61 -3.40
C ALA A 53 -1.21 10.47 -2.80
N THR A 54 -0.17 10.55 -3.63
CA THR A 54 1.22 10.51 -3.17
C THR A 54 1.52 11.70 -2.25
N ILE A 55 1.16 12.91 -2.65
CA ILE A 55 1.37 14.13 -1.84
C ILE A 55 0.65 14.01 -0.49
N ILE A 56 -0.61 13.56 -0.48
CA ILE A 56 -1.38 13.34 0.75
C ILE A 56 -0.70 12.29 1.63
N SER A 57 -0.28 11.16 1.05
CA SER A 57 0.37 10.07 1.78
C SER A 57 1.67 10.54 2.46
N GLU A 58 2.50 11.33 1.78
CA GLU A 58 3.75 11.85 2.33
C GLU A 58 3.52 12.85 3.48
N ARG A 59 2.45 13.64 3.41
CA ARG A 59 2.06 14.53 4.51
C ARG A 59 1.54 13.74 5.70
N LEU A 60 0.67 12.75 5.48
CA LEU A 60 0.11 11.91 6.53
C LEU A 60 1.18 11.08 7.24
N LYS A 61 2.14 10.50 6.52
CA LYS A 61 3.26 9.73 7.11
C LYS A 61 3.97 10.50 8.23
N LYS A 62 4.21 11.80 8.06
CA LYS A 62 4.88 12.65 9.06
C LYS A 62 4.09 12.79 10.36
N ILE A 63 2.77 12.87 10.26
CA ILE A 63 1.87 13.03 11.42
C ILE A 63 1.63 11.67 12.07
N LEU A 64 1.27 10.66 11.26
CA LEU A 64 0.99 9.31 11.74
C LEU A 64 2.21 8.68 12.41
N SER A 65 3.43 8.96 11.96
CA SER A 65 4.65 8.47 12.62
C SER A 65 4.82 8.96 14.07
N LYS A 66 4.15 10.04 14.46
CA LYS A 66 4.17 10.60 15.83
C LYS A 66 3.05 10.06 16.71
N ILE A 67 1.91 9.69 16.10
CA ILE A 67 0.70 9.28 16.81
C ILE A 67 0.64 7.76 16.97
N ILE A 68 1.03 7.03 15.93
CA ILE A 68 1.01 5.56 15.89
C ILE A 68 2.16 5.02 16.75
N HIS A 69 1.86 4.09 17.67
CA HIS A 69 2.84 3.47 18.57
C HIS A 69 3.99 2.79 17.80
N SER A 70 5.20 2.76 18.36
CA SER A 70 6.41 2.22 17.71
C SER A 70 6.25 0.78 17.21
N ASP A 71 5.50 -0.02 17.97
CA ASP A 71 5.31 -1.45 17.69
C ASP A 71 4.33 -1.70 16.53
N GLN A 72 3.69 -0.66 16.00
CA GLN A 72 2.89 -0.75 14.78
C GLN A 72 3.76 -0.34 13.59
N ASN A 73 4.34 -1.35 12.93
CA ASN A 73 5.36 -1.15 11.90
C ASN A 73 4.81 -0.98 10.46
N GLY A 74 3.51 -1.10 10.26
CA GLY A 74 2.91 -1.02 8.93
C GLY A 74 2.98 0.38 8.32
N PHE A 75 3.38 0.48 7.04
CA PHE A 75 3.22 1.67 6.18
C PHE A 75 3.84 2.99 6.67
N LEU A 76 4.71 2.97 7.69
CA LEU A 76 5.38 4.13 8.25
C LEU A 76 6.89 4.09 8.01
N PRO A 77 7.53 5.26 7.76
CA PRO A 77 8.96 5.33 7.50
C PRO A 77 9.78 4.90 8.72
N ASN A 78 10.94 4.28 8.46
CA ASN A 78 11.90 3.82 9.47
C ASN A 78 11.38 2.77 10.46
N ARG A 79 10.25 2.11 10.15
CA ARG A 79 9.69 1.01 10.93
C ARG A 79 9.85 -0.29 10.16
N GLN A 80 10.34 -1.32 10.82
CA GLN A 80 10.66 -2.60 10.17
C GLN A 80 9.95 -3.73 10.88
N MET A 81 9.21 -4.56 10.12
CA MET A 81 8.47 -5.70 10.67
C MET A 81 9.36 -6.65 11.49
N LYS A 82 10.63 -6.79 11.09
CA LYS A 82 11.63 -7.61 11.79
C LYS A 82 11.81 -7.23 13.26
N THR A 83 11.59 -5.97 13.63
CA THR A 83 11.69 -5.51 15.01
C THR A 83 10.63 -6.21 15.86
N ASN A 84 9.37 -6.28 15.41
CA ASN A 84 8.32 -6.99 16.11
C ASN A 84 8.56 -8.50 16.15
N THR A 85 9.03 -9.08 15.05
CA THR A 85 9.38 -10.49 15.02
C THR A 85 10.45 -10.81 16.07
N ARG A 86 11.49 -9.96 16.19
CA ARG A 86 12.52 -10.13 17.21
C ARG A 86 11.97 -9.96 18.62
N LEU A 87 11.13 -8.95 18.85
CA LEU A 87 10.48 -8.75 20.15
C LEU A 87 9.66 -9.98 20.57
N ILE A 88 8.89 -10.59 19.66
CA ILE A 88 8.14 -11.81 19.96
C ILE A 88 9.10 -12.96 20.31
N MET A 89 10.19 -13.13 19.57
CA MET A 89 11.21 -14.15 19.88
C MET A 89 11.83 -13.92 21.26
N ASP A 90 12.19 -12.68 21.60
CA ASP A 90 12.77 -12.33 22.91
C ASP A 90 11.79 -12.63 24.05
N VAL A 91 10.49 -12.36 23.86
CA VAL A 91 9.44 -12.69 24.84
C VAL A 91 9.31 -14.20 25.04
N LEU A 92 9.34 -14.98 23.95
CA LEU A 92 9.28 -16.45 24.01
C LEU A 92 10.52 -17.04 24.70
N GLU A 93 11.72 -16.57 24.36
CA GLU A 93 12.99 -17.00 24.96
C GLU A 93 13.04 -16.67 26.46
N CYS A 94 12.61 -15.46 26.85
CA CYS A 94 12.50 -15.07 28.25
C CYS A 94 11.54 -15.97 29.03
N TYR A 95 10.41 -16.34 28.41
CA TYR A 95 9.44 -17.25 29.00
C TYR A 95 10.01 -18.66 29.18
N GLU A 96 10.74 -19.19 28.20
CA GLU A 96 11.40 -20.50 28.29
C GLU A 96 12.43 -20.54 29.42
N MET A 97 13.18 -19.45 29.64
CA MET A 97 14.15 -19.36 30.73
C MET A 97 13.49 -19.22 32.11
N HIS A 98 12.32 -18.58 32.19
CA HIS A 98 11.64 -18.27 33.47
C HIS A 98 10.14 -18.59 33.43
N PRO A 99 9.76 -19.86 33.34
CA PRO A 99 8.35 -20.26 33.30
C PRO A 99 7.69 -20.03 34.66
N SER A 100 7.06 -18.87 34.82
CA SER A 100 6.47 -18.43 36.09
C SER A 100 4.94 -18.40 36.08
N LYS A 101 4.33 -18.12 34.93
CA LYS A 101 2.86 -18.02 34.76
C LYS A 101 2.44 -18.49 33.37
N PRO A 102 1.26 -19.07 33.17
CA PRO A 102 0.77 -19.42 31.84
C PRO A 102 0.78 -18.23 30.88
N MET A 103 1.28 -18.45 29.66
CA MET A 103 1.34 -17.45 28.59
C MET A 103 0.44 -17.88 27.42
N VAL A 104 -0.20 -16.90 26.77
CA VAL A 104 -0.99 -17.10 25.55
C VAL A 104 -0.47 -16.16 24.47
N LEU A 105 -0.14 -16.72 23.30
CA LEU A 105 0.17 -15.96 22.09
C LEU A 105 -1.03 -16.04 21.14
N MET A 106 -1.56 -14.90 20.73
CA MET A 106 -2.70 -14.82 19.82
C MET A 106 -2.30 -14.15 18.51
N PHE A 107 -2.72 -14.76 17.40
CA PHE A 107 -2.58 -14.20 16.06
C PHE A 107 -3.92 -13.57 15.66
N LEU A 108 -3.90 -12.28 15.34
CA LEU A 108 -5.07 -11.52 14.94
C LEU A 108 -4.88 -11.03 13.50
N ASP A 109 -5.94 -11.14 12.70
CA ASP A 109 -5.98 -10.62 11.34
C ASP A 109 -7.34 -9.93 11.09
N ALA A 110 -7.34 -8.94 10.20
CA ALA A 110 -8.51 -8.16 9.84
C ALA A 110 -8.92 -8.48 8.40
N GLN A 111 -9.99 -9.27 8.25
CA GLN A 111 -10.51 -9.64 6.95
C GLN A 111 -11.00 -8.40 6.18
N ASN A 112 -10.50 -8.22 4.95
CA ASN A 112 -10.86 -7.12 4.05
C ASN A 112 -10.82 -5.74 4.73
N ALA A 113 -9.74 -5.46 5.47
CA ALA A 113 -9.63 -4.27 6.31
C ALA A 113 -9.91 -2.94 5.59
N PHE A 114 -9.63 -2.84 4.29
CA PHE A 114 -9.90 -1.64 3.49
C PHE A 114 -11.36 -1.54 3.02
N ASP A 115 -12.01 -2.68 2.75
CA ASP A 115 -13.41 -2.70 2.28
C ASP A 115 -14.39 -2.52 3.46
N ASN A 116 -13.97 -2.94 4.66
CA ASN A 116 -14.77 -2.88 5.88
C ASN A 116 -14.59 -1.59 6.70
N LEU A 117 -14.06 -0.52 6.09
CA LEU A 117 -13.90 0.76 6.76
C LEU A 117 -15.24 1.43 7.05
N ASN A 118 -15.46 1.84 8.30
CA ASN A 118 -16.62 2.65 8.67
C ASN A 118 -16.39 4.12 8.31
N TRP A 119 -16.93 4.55 7.18
CA TRP A 119 -16.78 5.92 6.67
C TRP A 119 -17.29 6.99 7.63
N ASN A 120 -18.36 6.72 8.39
CA ASN A 120 -18.88 7.67 9.38
C ASN A 120 -17.87 7.94 10.50
N GLN A 121 -17.11 6.92 10.90
CA GLN A 121 -16.04 7.11 11.87
C GLN A 121 -14.92 7.97 11.29
N LEU A 122 -14.51 7.71 10.05
CA LEU A 122 -13.48 8.47 9.33
C LEU A 122 -13.85 9.95 9.16
N THR A 123 -15.09 10.25 8.78
CA THR A 123 -15.56 11.64 8.62
C THR A 123 -15.69 12.36 9.97
N ASN A 124 -16.09 11.65 11.03
CA ASN A 124 -16.19 12.22 12.37
C ASN A 124 -14.83 12.50 13.05
N MET A 125 -13.72 11.99 12.50
CA MET A 125 -12.38 12.34 12.97
C MET A 125 -11.97 13.78 12.65
N LYS A 126 -12.82 14.56 11.95
CA LYS A 126 -12.63 16.00 11.66
C LYS A 126 -11.26 16.33 11.05
N PHE A 127 -10.79 15.51 10.12
CA PHE A 127 -9.59 15.81 9.34
C PHE A 127 -9.79 17.12 8.56
N GLY A 128 -9.22 18.22 9.07
CA GLY A 128 -9.19 19.51 8.37
C GLY A 128 -10.17 20.60 8.86
N GLU A 129 -10.97 20.38 9.90
CA GLU A 129 -11.94 21.41 10.37
C GLU A 129 -11.35 22.47 11.31
N ASN A 130 -10.09 22.37 11.72
CA ASN A 130 -9.45 23.41 12.55
C ASN A 130 -8.44 24.22 11.74
N GLY A 131 -8.97 25.09 10.89
CA GLY A 131 -8.24 26.22 10.30
C GLY A 131 -8.11 27.38 11.29
N THR A 132 -7.42 27.17 12.41
CA THR A 132 -6.86 28.25 13.25
C THR A 132 -5.55 27.75 13.86
N TYR A 133 -4.45 27.96 13.14
CA TYR A 133 -3.11 28.08 13.71
C TYR A 133 -2.70 29.55 13.63
#